data_AF-A0A924S8J0-F1
#
_entry.id   AF-A0A924S8J0-F1
#
_cell.length_a   1.000
_cell.length_b   1.000
_cell.length_c   1.000
_cell.angle_alpha   90.00
_cell.angle_beta   90.00
_cell.angle_gamma   90.00
#
_symmetry.space_group_name_H-M   'P 1'
#
loop_
_entity.id
_entity.type
_entity.pdbx_description
1 polymer ?
#
loop_
_entity_poly.entity_id
_entity_poly.type
_entity_poly.pdbx_seq_one_letter_code
_entity_poly.pdbx_strand_id
1 'polypeptide(L)' 'MNDQSSMVRFSIRLRADGWRWEILDAQGRRRTSGVVRSKVLAAALVIRDICAAQAPVRDHHLISAKAA' A
#
# COMPACT_ATOMS: atom_id res chain seq x y z
N MET A 1 -23.63 -0.52 4.69
CA MET A 1 -22.91 -0.09 3.47
C MET A 1 -21.57 -0.82 3.47
N ASN A 2 -21.38 -1.83 2.61
CA ASN A 2 -20.12 -2.55 2.54
C ASN A 2 -19.06 -1.61 1.97
N ASP A 3 -18.08 -1.24 2.80
CA ASP A 3 -17.00 -0.31 2.49
C ASP A 3 -15.96 -0.95 1.54
N GLN A 4 -16.40 -1.29 0.32
CA GLN A 4 -15.54 -1.81 -0.74
C GLN A 4 -14.48 -0.81 -1.19
N SER A 5 -14.65 0.47 -0.86
CA SER A 5 -13.68 1.54 -1.11
C SER A 5 -12.34 1.30 -0.38
N SER A 6 -12.36 0.53 0.72
CA SER A 6 -11.16 0.13 1.47
C SER A 6 -10.52 -1.18 0.99
N MET A 7 -11.19 -1.94 0.12
CA MET A 7 -10.72 -3.27 -0.25
C MET A 7 -9.50 -3.18 -1.17
N VAL A 8 -8.40 -3.80 -0.74
CA VAL A 8 -7.15 -3.88 -1.49
C VAL A 8 -6.85 -5.33 -1.81
N ARG A 9 -6.47 -5.62 -3.05
CA ARG A 9 -6.00 -6.94 -3.49
C ARG A 9 -4.50 -6.89 -3.76
N PHE A 10 -3.82 -8.01 -3.62
CA PHE A 10 -2.39 -8.10 -3.93
C PHE A 10 -2.04 -9.40 -4.66
N SER A 11 -0.92 -9.39 -5.37
CA SER A 11 -0.34 -10.60 -5.98
C SER A 11 1.17 -10.62 -5.78
N ILE A 12 1.73 -11.81 -5.54
CA ILE A 12 3.18 -12.06 -5.44
C ILE A 12 3.50 -13.28 -6.31
N ARG A 13 4.34 -13.11 -7.34
CA ARG A 13 4.63 -14.14 -8.34
C ARG A 13 6.11 -14.17 -8.69
N LEU A 14 6.68 -15.36 -8.86
CA LEU A 14 8.03 -15.52 -9.38
C LEU A 14 8.06 -15.20 -10.89
N ARG A 15 9.09 -14.47 -11.31
CA ARG A 15 9.42 -14.07 -12.68
C ARG A 15 10.91 -14.30 -12.91
N ALA A 16 11.35 -14.19 -14.17
CA ALA A 16 12.75 -14.41 -14.55
C ALA A 16 13.73 -13.47 -13.83
N ASP A 17 13.28 -12.26 -13.49
CA ASP A 17 14.05 -11.19 -12.85
C ASP A 17 13.87 -11.12 -11.31
N GLY A 18 13.00 -11.95 -10.73
CA GLY A 18 12.78 -12.04 -9.29
C GLY A 18 11.32 -12.21 -8.89
N TRP A 19 10.99 -11.80 -7.68
CA TRP A 19 9.64 -11.83 -7.15
C TRP A 19 8.92 -10.52 -7.47
N ARG A 20 7.96 -10.60 -8.39
CA ARG A 20 7.09 -9.48 -8.72
C ARG A 20 5.96 -9.41 -7.71
N TRP A 21 5.75 -8.22 -7.15
CA TRP A 21 4.61 -7.92 -6.31
C TRP A 21 3.78 -6.80 -6.93
N GLU A 22 2.48 -6.81 -6.70
CA GLU A 22 1.58 -5.73 -7.11
C GLU A 22 0.40 -5.62 -6.17
N ILE A 23 -0.11 -4.39 -6.05
CA ILE A 23 -1.32 -4.05 -5.30
C ILE A 23 -2.34 -3.49 -6.29
N LEU A 24 -3.57 -3.96 -6.16
CA LEU A 24 -4.71 -3.61 -7.00
C LEU A 24 -5.80 -2.96 -6.15
N ASP A 25 -6.46 -1.94 -6.70
CA ASP A 25 -7.69 -1.40 -6.12
C ASP A 25 -8.87 -2.38 -6.28
N ALA A 26 -10.03 -2.03 -5.72
CA ALA A 26 -11.23 -2.87 -5.80
C ALA A 26 -11.69 -3.12 -7.25
N GLN A 27 -11.38 -2.21 -8.17
CA GLN A 27 -11.67 -2.30 -9.60
C GLN A 27 -10.60 -3.11 -10.36
N GLY A 28 -9.59 -3.63 -9.67
CA GLY A 28 -8.50 -4.40 -10.27
C GLY A 28 -7.44 -3.54 -10.96
N ARG A 29 -7.47 -2.22 -10.79
CA ARG A 29 -6.44 -1.33 -11.35
C ARG A 29 -5.23 -1.33 -10.44
N ARG A 30 -4.05 -1.36 -11.06
CA ARG A 30 -2.78 -1.37 -10.34
C ARG A 30 -2.54 -0.03 -9.64
N ARG A 31 -2.38 -0.07 -8.32
CA ARG A 31 -1.95 1.07 -7.50
C ARG A 31 -0.43 1.20 -7.48
N THR A 32 0.26 0.09 -7.23
CA THR A 32 1.72 0.04 -7.09
C THR A 32 2.23 -1.37 -7.38
N SER A 33 3.50 -1.50 -7.73
CA SER A 33 4.15 -2.78 -8.02
C SER A 33 5.67 -2.64 -8.04
N GLY A 34 6.37 -3.77 -7.90
CA GLY A 34 7.81 -3.83 -8.11
C GLY A 34 8.31 -5.25 -8.29
N VAL A 35 9.63 -5.39 -8.48
CA VAL A 35 10.33 -6.67 -8.52
C VAL A 35 11.45 -6.63 -7.50
N VAL A 36 11.56 -7.68 -6.70
CA VAL A 36 12.58 -7.80 -5.64
C VAL A 36 13.20 -9.20 -5.63
N ARG A 37 14.38 -9.34 -5.03
CA ARG A 37 15.16 -10.59 -5.07
C ARG A 37 14.54 -11.75 -4.28
N SER A 38 13.69 -11.48 -3.28
CA SER A 38 13.11 -12.52 -2.42
C SER A 38 11.60 -12.36 -2.21
N LYS A 39 10.92 -13.50 -2.01
CA LYS A 39 9.48 -13.52 -1.70
C LYS A 39 9.15 -12.77 -0.41
N VAL A 40 10.04 -12.83 0.57
CA VAL A 40 9.87 -12.18 1.88
C VAL A 40 9.87 -10.67 1.73
N LEU A 41 10.80 -10.11 0.94
CA LEU A 41 10.85 -8.68 0.68
C LEU A 41 9.62 -8.20 -0.12
N ALA A 42 9.16 -9.00 -1.08
CA ALA A 42 7.92 -8.74 -1.80
C ALA A 42 6.70 -8.65 -0.85
N ALA A 43 6.58 -9.61 0.08
CA ALA A 43 5.51 -9.61 1.08
C ALA A 43 5.60 -8.42 2.04
N ALA A 44 6.81 -8.07 2.50
CA ALA A 44 7.01 -6.92 3.39
C ALA A 44 6.59 -5.60 2.74
N LEU A 45 6.88 -5.41 1.44
CA LEU A 45 6.46 -4.21 0.70
C LEU A 45 4.94 -4.15 0.54
N VAL A 46 4.29 -5.28 0.22
CA VAL A 46 2.83 -5.35 0.15
C VAL A 46 2.18 -4.94 1.49
N ILE A 47 2.66 -5.50 2.60
CA ILE A 47 2.14 -5.19 3.94
C ILE A 47 2.35 -3.72 4.27
N ARG A 48 3.56 -3.19 4.02
CA ARG A 48 3.88 -1.77 4.25
C ARG A 48 2.90 -0.84 3.54
N ASP A 49 2.62 -1.09 2.26
CA ASP A 49 1.74 -0.23 1.48
C ASP A 49 0.28 -0.33 1.91
N ILE A 50 -0.19 -1.53 2.29
CA ILE A 50 -1.55 -1.70 2.86
C ILE A 50 -1.66 -0.90 4.16
N CYS A 51 -0.68 -1.01 5.06
CA CYS A 51 -0.68 -0.26 6.31
C CYS A 51 -0.58 1.25 6.08
N ALA A 52 0.25 1.70 5.14
CA ALA A 52 0.38 3.12 4.81
C ALA A 52 -0.91 3.72 4.23
N ALA A 53 -1.68 2.93 3.46
CA ALA A 53 -2.97 3.35 2.93
C ALA A 53 -4.09 3.40 3.98
N GLN A 54 -3.92 2.69 5.11
CA GLN A 54 -4.88 2.66 6.22
C GLN A 54 -4.53 3.66 7.34
N ALA A 55 -3.32 4.24 7.32
CA ALA A 55 -2.95 5.26 8.27
C ALA A 55 -3.88 6.46 8.08
N PRO A 56 -4.66 6.87 9.10
CA PRO A 56 -5.44 8.08 9.02
C PRO A 56 -4.49 9.23 8.69
N VAL A 57 -4.89 10.11 7.77
CA VAL A 57 -4.22 11.40 7.55
C VAL A 57 -4.24 12.08 8.91
N ARG A 58 -3.14 12.00 9.65
CA ARG A 58 -2.99 12.76 10.88
C ARG A 58 -3.06 14.21 10.44
N ASP A 59 -4.16 14.86 10.79
CA ASP A 59 -4.38 16.27 10.62
C ASP A 59 -3.08 17.02 10.90
N HIS A 60 -2.52 17.63 9.86
CA HIS A 60 -1.38 18.55 9.93
C HIS A 60 -1.80 19.89 10.58
N HIS A 61 -2.79 19.87 11.48
CA HIS A 61 -3.50 21.05 11.96
C HIS A 61 -3.05 21.52 13.36
N LEU A 62 -1.96 20.96 13.91
CA LEU A 62 -1.48 21.28 15.27
C LEU A 62 -0.18 22.09 15.34
N ILE A 63 0.18 22.86 14.29
CA ILE A 63 1.22 23.89 14.43
C ILE A 63 0.82 25.16 13.68
N SER A 64 -0.08 25.96 14.25
CA SER A 64 -0.08 27.40 14.01
C SER A 64 -0.65 28.17 15.20
N ALA A 65 0.24 28.94 15.83
CA ALA A 65 0.03 30.16 16.59
C ALA A 65 -0.88 30.14 17.84
N LYS A 66 -0.26 29.82 18.99
CA LYS A 66 -0.58 30.53 20.25
C LYS A 66 0.36 31.74 20.34
N ALA A 67 -0.10 32.91 19.90
CA ALA A 67 0.45 34.22 20.26
C ALA A 67 -0.51 35.34 19.81
N ALA A 68 -1.41 35.74 20.71
CA ALA A 68 -2.02 37.07 20.77
C ALA A 68 -2.46 37.30 22.21
#